data_AF-A0A257K407-F1
#
_entry.id   AF-A0A257K407-F1
#
_cell.length_a   1.000
_cell.length_b   1.000
_cell.length_c   1.000
_cell.angle_alpha   90.00
_cell.angle_beta   90.00
_cell.angle_gamma   90.00
#
_symmetry.space_group_name_H-M   'P 1'
#
loop_
_entity.id
_entity.type
_entity.pdbx_description
1 polymer ?
#
loop_
_entity_poly.entity_id
_entity_poly.type
_entity_poly.pdbx_seq_one_letter_code
_entity_poly.pdbx_strand_id
1 'polypeptide(L)' 'MKIFTTILIFFALALIVFNITMLNFNNLFEGDSLVALIGILASFCAVFILMIFRMSKMIEQKSKNQ' A
#
# COMPACT_ATOMS: atom_id res chain seq x y z
N MET A 1 -7.50 -9.60 14.32
CA MET A 1 -7.37 -8.14 14.18
C MET A 1 -8.00 -7.68 12.85
N LYS A 2 -9.33 -7.82 12.68
CA LYS A 2 -10.00 -7.47 11.41
C LYS A 2 -10.01 -5.96 11.16
N ILE A 3 -10.25 -5.15 12.20
CA ILE A 3 -10.24 -3.68 12.13
C ILE A 3 -8.92 -3.14 11.59
N PHE A 4 -7.78 -3.66 12.07
CA PHE A 4 -6.46 -3.12 11.73
C PHE A 4 -6.14 -3.32 10.24
N THR A 5 -6.39 -4.53 9.73
CA THR A 5 -6.20 -4.85 8.31
C THR A 5 -7.18 -4.08 7.42
N THR A 6 -8.42 -3.86 7.85
CA THR A 6 -9.39 -3.04 7.12
C THR A 6 -8.96 -1.58 7.02
N ILE A 7 -8.47 -0.98 8.12
CA ILE A 7 -7.97 0.41 8.12
C ILE A 7 -6.74 0.54 7.21
N LEU A 8 -5.82 -0.43 7.25
CA LEU A 8 -4.64 -0.40 6.38
C LEU A 8 -5.00 -0.56 4.90
N ILE A 9 -5.97 -1.41 4.55
CA ILE A 9 -6.48 -1.51 3.18
C ILE A 9 -7.09 -0.18 2.73
N PHE A 10 -7.84 0.50 3.61
CA PHE A 10 -8.40 1.81 3.32
C PHE A 10 -7.31 2.86 3.05
N PHE A 11 -6.26 2.88 3.88
CA PHE A 11 -5.11 3.76 3.67
C PHE A 11 -4.37 3.47 2.35
N ALA A 12 -4.19 2.19 2.00
CA ALA A 12 -3.58 1.79 0.74
C ALA A 12 -4.39 2.28 -0.47
N LEU A 13 -5.72 2.17 -0.42
CA LEU A 13 -6.62 2.71 -1.45
C LEU A 13 -6.51 4.23 -1.58
N ALA A 14 -6.51 4.96 -0.45
CA ALA A 14 -6.36 6.41 -0.46
C ALA A 14 -5.02 6.86 -1.07
N LEU A 15 -3.93 6.16 -0.73
CA LEU A 15 -2.59 6.42 -1.28
C LEU A 15 -2.51 6.16 -2.78
N ILE A 16 -3.18 5.12 -3.29
CA ILE A 16 -3.24 4.84 -4.73
C ILE A 16 -3.96 5.98 -5.46
N VAL A 17 -5.11 6.42 -4.94
CA VAL A 17 -5.90 7.52 -5.54
C VAL A 17 -5.08 8.83 -5.55
N PHE A 18 -4.43 9.16 -4.43
CA PHE A 18 -3.59 10.36 -4.32
C PHE A 18 -2.43 10.35 -5.32
N ASN A 19 -1.79 9.19 -5.51
CA ASN A 19 -0.70 9.03 -6.48
C ASN A 19 -1.18 9.13 -7.93
N ILE A 20 -2.36 8.60 -8.25
CA ILE A 20 -2.95 8.74 -9.59
C ILE A 20 -3.29 10.20 -9.90
N THR A 21 -3.81 10.96 -8.92
CA THR A 21 -4.15 12.38 -9.13
C THR A 21 -2.92 13.26 -9.35
N MET A 22 -1.75 12.85 -8.87
CA MET A 22 -0.49 13.58 -9.01
C MET A 22 0.33 13.13 -10.24
N LEU A 23 -0.06 12.03 -10.89
CA LEU A 23 0.66 11.44 -12.00
C LEU A 23 0.43 12.22 -13.30
N ASN A 24 1.40 13.04 -13.68
CA ASN A 24 1.37 13.76 -14.95
C ASN A 24 2.19 13.00 -16.00
N PHE A 25 1.52 12.20 -16.85
CA PHE A 25 2.14 11.34 -17.85
C PHE A 25 2.96 12.07 -18.92
N ASN A 26 2.76 13.38 -19.10
CA ASN A 26 3.49 14.18 -20.07
C ASN A 26 4.89 14.59 -19.59
N ASN A 27 5.10 14.71 -18.27
CA ASN A 27 6.34 15.22 -17.68
C ASN A 27 6.84 14.34 -16.52
N LEU A 28 7.04 13.04 -16.79
CA LEU A 28 7.43 12.02 -15.79
C LEU A 28 8.66 12.36 -14.92
N PHE A 29 9.55 13.24 -15.39
CA PHE A 29 10.81 13.58 -14.72
C PHE A 29 10.87 15.00 -14.15
N GLU A 30 9.80 15.79 -14.22
CA GLU A 30 9.77 17.13 -13.63
C GLU A 30 8.93 17.16 -12.36
N GLY A 31 9.53 17.70 -11.29
CA GLY A 31 8.89 18.07 -10.02
C GLY A 31 7.87 17.05 -9.50
N ASP A 32 6.59 17.38 -9.67
CA ASP A 32 5.46 16.62 -9.15
C ASP A 32 5.37 15.18 -9.69
N SER A 33 5.88 14.92 -10.89
CA SER A 33 5.84 13.57 -11.47
C SER A 33 6.89 12.63 -10.86
N LEU A 34 8.04 13.14 -10.41
CA LEU A 34 9.01 12.35 -9.63
C LEU A 34 8.39 11.91 -8.31
N VAL A 35 7.62 12.81 -7.67
CA VAL A 35 6.87 12.48 -6.45
C VAL A 35 5.79 11.44 -6.74
N ALA A 36 5.05 11.58 -7.85
CA ALA A 36 4.08 10.58 -8.28
C ALA A 36 4.72 9.21 -8.57
N LEU A 37 5.92 9.18 -9.18
CA LEU A 37 6.66 7.95 -9.43
C LEU A 37 7.10 7.27 -8.14
N ILE A 38 7.67 8.03 -7.19
CA ILE A 38 8.07 7.53 -5.88
C ILE A 38 6.84 7.03 -5.11
N GLY A 39 5.72 7.72 -5.19
CA GLY A 39 4.53 7.30 -4.47
C GLY A 39 3.80 6.12 -5.12
N ILE A 40 3.92 5.88 -6.44
CA ILE A 40 3.58 4.58 -7.05
C ILE A 40 4.46 3.48 -6.46
N LEU A 41 5.77 3.70 -6.37
CA LEU A 41 6.71 2.73 -5.80
C LEU A 41 6.40 2.45 -4.31
N ALA A 42 6.08 3.51 -3.55
CA ALA A 42 5.76 3.42 -2.13
C ALA A 42 4.41 2.74 -1.90
N SER A 43 3.39 3.03 -2.71
CA SER A 43 2.08 2.36 -2.64
C SER A 43 2.20 0.89 -3.00
N PHE A 44 3.02 0.53 -3.99
CA PHE A 44 3.35 -0.86 -4.30
C PHE A 44 4.02 -1.57 -3.12
N CYS A 45 5.01 -0.92 -2.49
CA CYS A 45 5.68 -1.45 -1.31
C CYS A 45 4.70 -1.63 -0.12
N ALA A 46 3.78 -0.70 0.08
CA ALA A 46 2.75 -0.80 1.12
C ALA A 46 1.82 -2.01 0.93
N VAL A 47 1.46 -2.34 -0.31
CA VAL A 47 0.68 -3.56 -0.63
C VAL A 47 1.45 -4.82 -0.24
N PHE A 48 2.76 -4.88 -0.53
CA PHE A 48 3.62 -6.01 -0.13
C PHE A 48 3.68 -6.17 1.39
N ILE A 49 3.93 -5.09 2.13
CA ILE A 49 3.96 -5.12 3.60
C ILE A 49 2.62 -5.63 4.15
N LEU A 50 1.50 -5.19 3.57
CA LEU A 50 0.19 -5.65 3.97
C LEU A 50 -0.06 -7.13 3.70
N MET A 51 0.41 -7.62 2.56
CA MET A 51 0.31 -9.03 2.20
C MET A 51 1.12 -9.90 3.17
N ILE A 52 2.36 -9.50 3.49
CA ILE A 52 3.21 -10.16 4.48
C ILE A 52 2.55 -10.14 5.86
N PHE A 53 1.98 -9.01 6.27
CA PHE A 53 1.28 -8.88 7.55
C PHE A 53 0.06 -9.82 7.64
N ARG A 54 -0.75 -9.92 6.58
CA ARG A 54 -1.86 -10.89 6.53
C ARG A 54 -1.37 -12.32 6.66
N MET A 55 -0.28 -12.66 5.96
CA MET A 55 0.31 -14.00 6.02
C MET A 55 0.84 -14.34 7.41
N SER A 56 1.56 -13.40 8.05
CA SER A 56 2.03 -13.54 9.44
C SER A 56 0.87 -13.76 10.41
N LYS A 57 -0.23 -13.00 10.27
CA LYS A 57 -1.45 -13.19 11.08
C LYS A 57 -2.16 -14.52 10.82
N MET A 58 -2.15 -15.01 9.58
CA MET A 58 -2.72 -16.33 9.27
C MET A 58 -1.94 -17.45 9.96
N ILE A 59 -0.61 -17.34 10.00
CA ILE A 59 0.27 -18.27 10.73
C ILE A 59 0.02 -18.18 12.23
N GLU A 60 -0.08 -16.97 12.81
CA GLU A 60 -0.40 -16.75 14.23
C GLU A 60 -1.73 -17.43 14.61
N GLN A 61 -2.77 -17.28 13.80
CA GLN A 61 -4.06 -17.94 14.07
C GLN A 61 -3.97 -19.46 13.98
N LYS A 62 -3.20 -19.99 13.02
CA LYS A 62 -3.02 -21.44 12.86
C LYS A 62 -2.19 -22.06 13.99
N SER A 63 -1.20 -21.32 14.50
CA SER A 63 -0.35 -21.74 15.62
C SER A 63 -1.04 -21.67 16.98
N LYS A 64 -2.05 -20.81 17.14
CA LYS A 64 -2.77 -20.64 18.43
C LYS A 64 -3.94 -21.61 18.61
N ASN A 65 -4.32 -22.33 17.56
CA ASN A 65 -5.34 -23.39 17.56
C ASN A 65 -4.73 -24.81 17.63
N GLN A 66 -3.41 -24.92 17.87
CA GLN A 66 -2.76 -26.12 18.42
C GLN A 66 -2.47 -25.89 19.90
#